data_AF-A0A6N2XZE0-F1
#
_entry.id   AF-A0A6N2XZE0-F1
#
_cell.length_a   1.000
_cell.length_b   1.000
_cell.length_c   1.000
_cell.angle_alpha   90.00
_cell.angle_beta   90.00
_cell.angle_gamma   90.00
#
_symmetry.space_group_name_H-M   'P 1'
#
loop_
_entity.id
_entity.type
_entity.pdbx_description
1 polymer ?
#
loop_
_entity_poly.entity_id
_entity_poly.type
_entity_poly.pdbx_seq_one_letter_code
_entity_poly.pdbx_strand_id
1 'polypeptide(L)'
;MLRDMLSLLQEKGDFFLKLLIEHMQISLIAIIIATVIGLILGVIISEYKKSSKTILGIINFMYTIPSISLLGFLIPFSGIGNSTAIIALSVYALLPMVRNTYTGIINIDDNIIEAATGMGSTRWQILYKIKLPLALPVIMSGFRNMVTMTIALAGIASFIGAGGLGVAIYRGITTNNTAMTLTGSLLIAILALITDIVLGFIEKLFTIRKATLKSKRKYGLVVIVTTCAVLIISMISGNLNQTVTLNIATKPMTEQYIIGAMLKEMIEQDTDIKVKITQGVGGGTSNIQPGMVSGEFDLYPEYTSTGWNTVLKHEGFYNETMYEQLVKEYQEKYQFTWTGLLGFSDAYGLAVRKEIAEQYNLKTYSDLAGISNQLVFGAEYDFYEIPEGYDALCQKYNFTFKNTMDLDIGLKYQAINEGKVDVMDVFTTDGQLSTANVVVLEDDQQFFSTSMGALVVRNEILEQYPELNNVFDKLTGILNETKMAQLNYLVETKGQDAEDVAHEFLVSINLVK
;
A
#
# COMPACT_ATOMS: atom_id res chain seq x y z
N MET A 1 3.67 -23.35 -7.72
CA MET A 1 4.34 -22.16 -7.17
C MET A 1 5.44 -21.61 -8.08
N LEU A 2 6.64 -22.21 -8.19
CA LEU A 2 7.71 -21.64 -9.04
C LEU A 2 7.33 -21.50 -10.52
N ARG A 3 6.61 -22.49 -11.07
CA ARG A 3 6.08 -22.43 -12.42
C ARG A 3 5.12 -21.26 -12.61
N ASP A 4 4.25 -21.02 -11.63
CA ASP A 4 3.24 -19.97 -11.67
C ASP A 4 3.90 -18.59 -11.59
N MET A 5 4.94 -18.43 -10.76
CA MET A 5 5.76 -17.22 -10.71
C MET A 5 6.46 -16.95 -12.06
N LEU A 6 6.99 -17.98 -12.71
CA LEU A 6 7.63 -17.83 -14.02
C LEU A 6 6.63 -17.47 -15.12
N SER A 7 5.43 -18.08 -15.12
CA SER A 7 4.34 -17.71 -16.03
C SER A 7 3.95 -16.25 -15.82
N LEU A 8 3.76 -15.84 -14.57
CA LEU A 8 3.38 -14.48 -14.21
C LEU A 8 4.41 -13.45 -14.67
N LEU A 9 5.70 -13.74 -14.56
CA LEU A 9 6.77 -12.87 -15.06
C LEU A 9 6.81 -12.79 -16.59
N GLN A 10 6.46 -13.89 -17.29
CA GLN A 10 6.40 -13.91 -18.75
C GLN A 10 5.18 -13.15 -19.27
N GLU A 11 4.03 -13.31 -18.63
CA GLU A 11 2.77 -12.68 -19.00
C GLU A 11 2.76 -11.18 -18.63
N LYS A 12 3.32 -10.81 -17.47
CA LYS A 12 3.27 -9.45 -16.91
C LYS A 12 4.64 -8.76 -16.85
N GLY A 13 5.51 -9.06 -17.80
CA GLY A 13 6.89 -8.54 -17.84
C GLY A 13 6.95 -7.00 -17.75
N ASP A 14 6.11 -6.30 -18.51
CA ASP A 14 6.08 -4.83 -18.53
C ASP A 14 5.60 -4.23 -17.20
N PHE A 15 4.60 -4.86 -16.57
CA PHE A 15 4.13 -4.49 -15.24
C PHE A 15 5.24 -4.58 -14.20
N PHE A 16 5.94 -5.73 -14.12
CA PHE A 16 7.04 -5.90 -13.16
C PHE A 16 8.24 -5.01 -13.48
N LEU A 17 8.52 -4.76 -14.76
CA LEU A 17 9.60 -3.86 -15.16
C LEU A 17 9.31 -2.41 -14.72
N LYS A 18 8.08 -1.94 -14.92
CA LYS A 18 7.64 -0.62 -14.46
C LYS A 18 7.77 -0.51 -12.93
N LEU A 19 7.26 -1.50 -12.19
CA LEU A 19 7.38 -1.54 -10.73
C LEU A 19 8.85 -1.60 -10.28
N LEU A 20 9.71 -2.34 -10.97
CA LEU A 20 11.14 -2.39 -10.65
C LEU A 20 11.80 -1.00 -10.80
N ILE A 21 11.49 -0.29 -11.89
CA ILE A 21 12.00 1.06 -12.15
C ILE A 21 11.53 2.03 -11.06
N GLU A 22 10.23 2.04 -10.73
CA GLU A 22 9.68 2.89 -9.67
C GLU A 22 10.33 2.58 -8.31
N HIS A 23 10.52 1.29 -7.99
CA HIS A 23 11.15 0.85 -6.76
C HIS A 23 12.58 1.36 -6.63
N MET A 24 13.34 1.26 -7.72
CA MET A 24 14.70 1.78 -7.80
C MET A 24 14.72 3.30 -7.68
N GLN A 25 13.79 4.01 -8.32
CA GLN A 25 13.73 5.47 -8.27
C GLN A 25 13.46 5.98 -6.86
N ILE A 26 12.40 5.48 -6.21
CA ILE A 26 12.01 5.86 -4.85
C ILE A 26 13.17 5.58 -3.87
N SER A 27 13.74 4.37 -3.94
CA SER A 27 14.84 3.96 -3.07
C SER A 27 16.08 4.82 -3.28
N LEU A 28 16.45 5.09 -4.54
CA LEU A 28 17.65 5.86 -4.85
C LEU A 28 17.55 7.31 -4.37
N ILE A 29 16.40 7.96 -4.55
CA ILE A 29 16.21 9.34 -4.07
C ILE A 29 16.35 9.38 -2.54
N ALA A 30 15.71 8.45 -1.82
CA ALA A 30 15.84 8.36 -0.37
C ALA A 30 17.28 8.08 0.08
N ILE A 31 17.99 7.17 -0.60
CA ILE A 31 19.41 6.87 -0.35
C ILE A 31 20.28 8.11 -0.52
N ILE A 32 20.07 8.89 -1.59
CA ILE A 32 20.86 10.11 -1.86
C ILE A 32 20.63 11.14 -0.74
N ILE A 33 19.37 11.40 -0.39
CA ILE A 33 19.01 12.34 0.69
C ILE A 33 19.65 11.89 2.01
N ALA A 34 19.48 10.62 2.39
CA ALA A 34 20.00 10.07 3.62
C ALA A 34 21.54 10.02 3.65
N THR A 35 22.19 9.80 2.50
CA THR A 35 23.66 9.84 2.38
C THR A 35 24.18 11.24 2.66
N VAL A 36 23.61 12.25 2.01
CA VAL A 36 24.05 13.65 2.16
C VAL A 36 23.83 14.12 3.59
N ILE A 37 22.61 13.98 4.10
CA ILE A 37 22.27 14.41 5.47
C ILE A 37 23.04 13.57 6.50
N GLY A 38 23.11 12.25 6.29
CA GLY A 38 23.75 11.34 7.22
C GLY A 38 25.26 11.53 7.34
N LEU A 39 25.95 11.80 6.23
CA LEU A 39 27.38 12.15 6.25
C LEU A 39 27.62 13.48 6.96
N ILE A 40 26.82 14.51 6.64
CA ILE A 40 26.93 15.83 7.27
C ILE A 40 26.73 15.73 8.78
N LEU A 41 25.63 15.12 9.21
CA LEU A 41 25.32 14.95 10.63
C LEU A 41 26.40 14.09 11.32
N GLY A 42 26.80 12.97 10.72
CA GLY A 42 27.84 12.08 11.25
C GLY A 42 29.18 12.78 11.48
N VAL A 43 29.61 13.61 10.52
CA VAL A 43 30.82 14.44 10.66
C VAL A 43 30.64 15.48 11.75
N ILE A 44 29.52 16.22 11.77
CA ILE A 44 29.26 17.25 12.79
C ILE A 44 29.32 16.64 14.20
N ILE A 45 28.64 15.52 14.45
CA ILE A 45 28.63 14.92 15.79
C ILE A 45 29.96 14.30 16.20
N SER A 46 30.81 13.95 15.22
CA SER A 46 32.18 13.48 15.48
C SER A 46 33.12 14.60 15.95
N GLU A 47 32.91 15.83 15.47
CA GLU A 47 33.68 17.01 15.89
C GLU A 47 33.12 17.60 17.20
N TYR A 48 31.80 17.55 17.41
CA TYR A 48 31.12 18.06 18.60
C TYR A 48 30.60 16.92 19.49
N LYS A 49 31.51 16.21 20.16
CA LYS A 49 31.21 15.00 20.98
C LYS A 49 30.10 15.17 22.02
N LYS A 50 29.81 16.39 22.51
CA LYS A 50 28.70 16.63 23.45
C LYS A 50 27.33 16.49 22.79
N SER A 51 27.21 16.87 21.52
CA SER A 51 25.95 16.83 20.76
C SER A 51 25.62 15.43 20.22
N SER A 52 26.60 14.50 20.22
CA SER A 52 26.43 13.16 19.64
C SER A 52 25.35 12.34 20.35
N LYS A 53 25.27 12.40 21.69
CA LYS A 53 24.25 11.67 22.46
C LYS A 53 22.83 12.11 22.09
N THR A 54 22.60 13.42 22.02
CA THR A 54 21.28 13.98 21.70
C THR A 54 20.87 13.67 20.27
N ILE A 55 21.75 13.93 19.29
CA ILE A 55 21.43 13.72 17.88
C ILE A 55 21.23 12.23 17.57
N LEU A 56 22.11 11.35 18.07
CA LEU A 56 21.91 9.91 17.93
C LEU A 56 20.65 9.43 18.65
N GLY A 57 20.32 10.01 19.81
CA GLY A 57 19.06 9.73 20.52
C GLY A 57 17.83 10.05 19.67
N ILE A 58 17.78 11.23 19.04
CA ILE A 58 16.69 11.65 18.14
C ILE A 58 16.60 10.71 16.93
N ILE A 59 17.72 10.42 16.27
CA ILE A 59 17.73 9.55 15.09
C ILE A 59 17.30 8.13 15.45
N ASN A 60 17.74 7.60 16.59
CA ASN A 60 17.29 6.30 17.09
C ASN A 60 15.78 6.32 17.37
N PHE A 61 15.27 7.37 18.04
CA PHE A 61 13.84 7.51 18.30
C PHE A 61 13.02 7.49 17.00
N MET A 62 13.42 8.28 16.00
CA MET A 62 12.75 8.30 14.69
C MET A 62 12.80 6.92 14.00
N TYR A 63 13.94 6.24 14.05
CA TYR A 63 14.11 4.90 13.48
C TYR A 63 13.27 3.83 14.21
N THR A 64 12.98 4.01 15.50
CA THR A 64 12.18 3.05 16.29
C THR A 64 10.68 3.16 16.09
N ILE A 65 10.19 4.23 15.45
CA ILE A 65 8.78 4.33 15.06
C ILE A 65 8.50 3.18 14.07
N PRO A 66 7.40 2.42 14.17
CA PRO A 66 7.04 1.43 13.15
C PRO A 66 6.83 2.07 11.78
N SER A 67 7.33 1.43 10.71
CA SER A 67 7.34 2.03 9.36
C SER A 67 5.96 2.37 8.82
N ILE A 68 4.99 1.48 9.02
CA ILE A 68 3.59 1.70 8.63
C ILE A 68 3.01 2.92 9.37
N SER A 69 3.28 3.05 10.68
CA SER A 69 2.83 4.18 11.49
C SER A 69 3.49 5.49 11.07
N LEU A 70 4.80 5.48 10.75
CA LEU A 70 5.49 6.66 10.27
C LEU A 70 4.94 7.13 8.92
N LEU A 71 4.66 6.20 8.01
CA LEU A 71 4.04 6.51 6.72
C LEU A 71 2.66 7.16 6.93
N GLY A 72 1.79 6.56 7.74
CA GLY A 72 0.48 7.12 8.07
C GLY A 72 0.55 8.50 8.71
N PHE A 73 1.50 8.72 9.63
CA PHE A 73 1.72 10.03 10.27
C PHE A 73 2.15 11.12 9.28
N LEU A 74 2.86 10.76 8.21
CA LEU A 74 3.38 11.72 7.24
C LEU A 74 2.33 12.12 6.17
N ILE A 75 1.29 11.33 5.95
CA ILE A 75 0.25 11.61 4.93
C ILE A 75 -0.33 13.03 5.05
N PRO A 76 -0.74 13.54 6.23
CA PRO A 76 -1.26 14.89 6.36
C PRO A 76 -0.28 16.00 5.96
N PHE A 77 1.02 15.72 5.92
CA PHE A 77 2.06 16.71 5.66
C PHE A 77 2.64 16.63 4.24
N SER A 78 2.71 15.43 3.65
CA SER A 78 3.37 15.20 2.36
C SER A 78 2.49 14.52 1.31
N GLY A 79 1.22 14.24 1.63
CA GLY A 79 0.28 13.57 0.74
C GLY A 79 0.45 12.06 0.70
N ILE A 80 -0.16 11.42 -0.28
CA ILE A 80 -0.09 9.98 -0.50
C ILE A 80 1.00 9.70 -1.57
N GLY A 81 1.45 8.45 -1.64
CA GLY A 81 2.39 8.03 -2.68
C GLY A 81 3.87 8.32 -2.42
N ASN A 82 4.59 8.60 -3.52
CA ASN A 82 6.06 8.54 -3.56
C ASN A 82 6.76 9.57 -2.67
N SER A 83 6.19 10.78 -2.51
CA SER A 83 6.79 11.85 -1.70
C SER A 83 6.92 11.41 -0.24
N THR A 84 5.84 10.88 0.32
CA THR A 84 5.78 10.38 1.69
C THR A 84 6.69 9.17 1.89
N ALA A 85 6.72 8.27 0.91
CA ALA A 85 7.65 7.13 0.90
C ALA A 85 9.12 7.58 0.98
N ILE A 86 9.51 8.55 0.15
CA ILE A 86 10.89 9.08 0.11
C ILE A 86 11.27 9.70 1.46
N ILE A 87 10.39 10.48 2.08
CA ILE A 87 10.65 11.10 3.39
C ILE A 87 10.86 10.02 4.46
N ALA A 88 9.93 9.07 4.56
CA ALA A 88 10.02 7.98 5.54
C ALA A 88 11.30 7.15 5.34
N LEU A 89 11.56 6.70 4.11
CA LEU A 89 12.75 5.91 3.78
C LEU A 89 14.05 6.67 4.08
N SER A 90 14.07 7.98 3.82
CA SER A 90 15.22 8.83 4.15
C SER A 90 15.46 8.84 5.66
N VAL A 91 14.41 9.00 6.47
CA VAL A 91 14.49 8.97 7.94
C VAL A 91 15.08 7.66 8.45
N TYR A 92 14.59 6.51 7.97
CA TYR A 92 15.14 5.20 8.36
C TYR A 92 16.60 5.03 7.95
N ALA A 93 16.95 5.51 6.74
CA ALA A 93 18.29 5.44 6.20
C ALA A 93 19.30 6.34 6.93
N LEU A 94 18.86 7.36 7.68
CA LEU A 94 19.76 8.24 8.44
C LEU A 94 20.56 7.48 9.50
N LEU A 95 19.92 6.55 10.23
CA LEU A 95 20.57 5.88 11.36
C LEU A 95 21.87 5.16 10.98
N PRO A 96 21.86 4.20 10.03
CA PRO A 96 23.08 3.52 9.63
C PRO A 96 24.15 4.49 9.10
N MET A 97 23.78 5.53 8.35
CA MET A 97 24.75 6.50 7.81
C MET A 97 25.39 7.36 8.89
N VAL A 98 24.60 7.98 9.76
CA VAL A 98 25.11 8.84 10.82
C VAL A 98 25.96 8.03 11.80
N ARG A 99 25.48 6.86 12.21
CA ARG A 99 26.16 6.02 13.20
C ARG A 99 27.50 5.49 12.71
N ASN A 100 27.58 5.03 11.46
CA ASN A 100 28.84 4.52 10.91
C ASN A 100 29.83 5.65 10.59
N THR A 101 29.35 6.81 10.15
CA THR A 101 30.21 8.00 9.97
C THR A 101 30.81 8.46 11.29
N TYR A 102 29.99 8.57 12.33
CA TYR A 102 30.45 8.93 13.67
C TYR A 102 31.46 7.90 14.22
N THR A 103 31.11 6.62 14.19
CA THR A 103 31.95 5.53 14.69
C THR A 103 33.27 5.45 13.92
N GLY A 104 33.23 5.60 12.60
CA GLY A 104 34.41 5.57 11.75
C GLY A 104 35.41 6.68 12.06
N ILE A 105 34.93 7.87 12.44
CA ILE A 105 35.79 9.01 12.76
C ILE A 105 36.32 8.94 14.20
N ILE A 106 35.48 8.58 15.17
CA ILE A 106 35.87 8.63 16.59
C ILE A 106 36.79 7.48 17.01
N ASN A 107 36.81 6.37 16.27
CA ASN A 107 37.69 5.23 16.52
C ASN A 107 39.08 5.34 15.86
N ILE A 108 39.40 6.50 15.27
CA ILE A 108 40.74 6.76 14.74
C ILE A 108 41.70 6.98 15.91
N ASP A 109 42.89 6.38 15.83
CA ASP A 109 43.94 6.53 16.83
C ASP A 109 44.29 8.01 17.05
N ASP A 110 44.12 8.50 18.27
CA ASP A 110 44.37 9.88 18.66
C ASP A 110 45.84 10.28 18.40
N ASN A 111 46.80 9.34 18.45
CA ASN A 111 48.21 9.61 18.14
C ASN A 111 48.41 10.12 16.70
N ILE A 112 47.59 9.65 15.75
CA ILE A 112 47.63 10.12 14.35
C ILE A 112 47.18 11.58 14.28
N ILE A 113 46.18 11.94 15.08
CA ILE A 113 45.61 13.29 15.12
C ILE A 113 46.56 14.26 15.82
N GLU A 114 47.19 13.84 16.93
CA GLU A 114 48.20 14.62 17.65
C GLU A 114 49.42 14.88 16.78
N ALA A 115 49.93 13.85 16.08
CA ALA A 115 51.05 14.01 15.15
C ALA A 115 50.73 14.99 14.01
N ALA A 116 49.54 14.89 13.42
CA ALA A 116 49.10 15.82 12.37
C ALA A 116 48.97 17.26 12.87
N THR A 117 48.49 17.43 14.10
CA THR A 117 48.39 18.74 14.77
C THR A 117 49.78 19.32 15.06
N GLY A 118 50.71 18.49 15.54
CA GLY A 118 52.11 18.87 15.78
C GLY A 118 52.85 19.27 14.50
N MET A 119 52.47 18.72 13.34
CA MET A 119 52.95 19.14 12.02
C MET A 119 52.26 20.40 11.45
N GLY A 120 51.39 21.06 12.23
CA GLY A 120 50.72 22.31 11.83
C GLY A 120 49.48 22.14 10.96
N SER A 121 48.86 20.94 10.92
CA SER A 121 47.63 20.74 10.15
C SER A 121 46.44 21.46 10.80
N THR A 122 45.69 22.23 10.01
CA THR A 122 44.41 22.83 10.44
C THR A 122 43.34 21.77 10.65
N ARG A 123 42.28 22.09 11.42
CA ARG A 123 41.13 21.19 11.65
C ARG A 123 40.53 20.67 10.35
N TRP A 124 40.41 21.53 9.34
CA TRP A 124 39.90 21.14 8.01
C TRP A 124 40.84 20.20 7.26
N GLN A 125 42.15 20.42 7.36
CA GLN A 125 43.14 19.50 6.78
C GLN A 125 43.11 18.14 7.48
N ILE A 126 42.99 18.12 8.81
CA ILE A 126 42.84 16.88 9.59
C ILE A 126 41.55 16.15 9.17
N LEU A 127 40.42 16.85 9.06
CA LEU A 127 39.15 16.26 8.66
C LEU A 127 39.22 15.62 7.26
N TYR A 128 39.58 16.39 6.23
CA TYR A 128 39.51 15.93 4.85
C TYR A 128 40.69 15.06 4.41
N LYS A 129 41.88 15.24 4.99
CA LYS A 129 43.09 14.49 4.58
C LYS A 129 43.39 13.29 5.48
N ILE A 130 42.84 13.24 6.69
CA ILE A 130 43.15 12.19 7.67
C ILE A 130 41.88 11.47 8.13
N LYS A 131 40.96 12.17 8.79
CA LYS A 131 39.78 11.55 9.41
C LYS A 131 38.88 10.85 8.36
N LEU A 132 38.40 11.58 7.36
CA LEU A 132 37.52 11.01 6.33
C LEU A 132 38.16 9.86 5.55
N PRO A 133 39.44 9.95 5.08
CA PRO A 133 40.09 8.84 4.40
C PRO A 133 40.31 7.59 5.27
N LEU A 134 40.56 7.75 6.58
CA LEU A 134 40.73 6.64 7.51
C LEU A 134 39.39 6.03 7.93
N ALA A 135 38.35 6.85 8.09
CA ALA A 135 36.98 6.43 8.40
C ALA A 135 36.24 5.79 7.21
N LEU A 136 36.73 6.03 5.97
CA LEU A 136 36.04 5.63 4.74
C LEU A 136 35.60 4.16 4.69
N PRO A 137 36.39 3.15 5.12
CA PRO A 137 35.91 1.76 5.11
C PRO A 137 34.67 1.54 5.98
N VAL A 138 34.61 2.17 7.15
CA VAL A 138 33.45 2.08 8.06
C VAL A 138 32.27 2.85 7.49
N ILE A 139 32.51 4.04 6.92
CA ILE A 139 31.48 4.83 6.22
C ILE A 139 30.87 4.03 5.07
N MET A 140 31.70 3.36 4.25
CA MET A 140 31.24 2.54 3.13
C MET A 140 30.46 1.31 3.58
N SER A 141 30.86 0.67 4.68
CA SER A 141 30.08 -0.41 5.29
C SER A 141 28.71 0.09 5.76
N GLY A 142 28.66 1.27 6.38
CA GLY A 142 27.41 1.93 6.76
C GLY A 142 26.51 2.28 5.57
N PHE A 143 27.10 2.81 4.50
CA PHE A 143 26.41 3.12 3.25
C PHE A 143 25.82 1.87 2.60
N ARG A 144 26.60 0.79 2.51
CA ARG A 144 26.13 -0.49 1.99
C ARG A 144 24.94 -1.03 2.78
N ASN A 145 25.05 -1.09 4.11
CA ASN A 145 23.94 -1.52 4.97
C ASN A 145 22.69 -0.64 4.79
N MET A 146 22.88 0.69 4.75
CA MET A 146 21.80 1.64 4.53
C MET A 146 21.07 1.38 3.20
N VAL A 147 21.82 1.26 2.09
CA VAL A 147 21.24 1.00 0.76
C VAL A 147 20.41 -0.29 0.76
N THR A 148 20.97 -1.39 1.26
CA THR A 148 20.29 -2.68 1.29
C THR A 148 19.02 -2.63 2.14
N MET A 149 19.07 -1.96 3.30
CA MET A 149 17.90 -1.77 4.16
C MET A 149 16.83 -0.89 3.50
N THR A 150 17.22 0.20 2.82
CA THR A 150 16.27 1.09 2.15
C THR A 150 15.54 0.39 1.01
N ILE A 151 16.25 -0.39 0.19
CA ILE A 151 15.63 -1.17 -0.91
C ILE A 151 14.63 -2.19 -0.36
N ALA A 152 14.96 -2.88 0.72
CA ALA A 152 14.06 -3.84 1.34
C ALA A 152 12.83 -3.14 1.95
N LEU A 153 13.02 -2.04 2.67
CA LEU A 153 11.95 -1.32 3.35
C LEU A 153 11.00 -0.60 2.38
N ALA A 154 11.49 -0.20 1.19
CA ALA A 154 10.69 0.46 0.16
C ALA A 154 9.46 -0.36 -0.27
N GLY A 155 9.45 -1.68 -0.11
CA GLY A 155 8.28 -2.51 -0.43
C GLY A 155 7.04 -2.12 0.39
N ILE A 156 7.22 -1.67 1.62
CA ILE A 156 6.11 -1.28 2.51
C ILE A 156 5.43 0.01 2.05
N ALA A 157 6.14 0.87 1.30
CA ALA A 157 5.61 2.15 0.86
C ALA A 157 4.38 2.03 -0.05
N SER A 158 4.21 0.90 -0.73
CA SER A 158 3.02 0.60 -1.54
C SER A 158 1.72 0.67 -0.74
N PHE A 159 1.76 0.43 0.58
CA PHE A 159 0.61 0.54 1.46
C PHE A 159 0.00 1.95 1.50
N ILE A 160 0.79 2.99 1.20
CA ILE A 160 0.30 4.36 1.10
C ILE A 160 0.22 4.83 -0.36
N GLY A 161 -0.03 3.92 -1.31
CA GLY A 161 -0.16 4.27 -2.72
C GLY A 161 1.15 4.66 -3.42
N ALA A 162 2.32 4.39 -2.81
CA ALA A 162 3.59 4.58 -3.51
C ALA A 162 3.80 3.48 -4.55
N GLY A 163 4.52 3.81 -5.62
CA GLY A 163 4.87 2.85 -6.66
C GLY A 163 5.90 1.81 -6.18
N GLY A 164 6.36 0.98 -7.12
CA GLY A 164 7.42 0.02 -6.84
C GLY A 164 6.96 -1.43 -6.68
N LEU A 165 7.92 -2.34 -6.50
CA LEU A 165 7.65 -3.79 -6.39
C LEU A 165 6.78 -4.16 -5.18
N GLY A 166 6.70 -3.27 -4.19
CA GLY A 166 5.75 -3.38 -3.09
C GLY A 166 4.29 -3.52 -3.54
N VAL A 167 3.92 -2.86 -4.66
CA VAL A 167 2.56 -2.94 -5.22
C VAL A 167 2.19 -4.38 -5.55
N ALA A 168 3.12 -5.17 -6.09
CA ALA A 168 2.88 -6.59 -6.36
C ALA A 168 2.68 -7.41 -5.07
N ILE A 169 3.41 -7.07 -4.00
CA ILE A 169 3.24 -7.72 -2.70
C ILE A 169 1.87 -7.41 -2.12
N TYR A 170 1.51 -6.12 -2.08
CA TYR A 170 0.27 -5.69 -1.43
C TYR A 170 -0.97 -6.11 -2.24
N ARG A 171 -0.92 -5.99 -3.57
CA ARG A 171 -1.97 -6.52 -4.46
C ARG A 171 -2.08 -8.03 -4.33
N GLY A 172 -0.97 -8.77 -4.27
CA GLY A 172 -0.98 -10.21 -4.08
C GLY A 172 -1.63 -10.64 -2.76
N ILE A 173 -1.36 -9.93 -1.66
CA ILE A 173 -1.99 -10.18 -0.35
C ILE A 173 -3.50 -9.92 -0.43
N THR A 174 -3.89 -8.76 -0.96
CA THR A 174 -5.29 -8.30 -0.98
C THR A 174 -6.18 -9.04 -1.98
N THR A 175 -5.58 -9.75 -2.95
CA THR A 175 -6.28 -10.60 -3.92
C THR A 175 -6.07 -12.09 -3.67
N ASN A 176 -5.52 -12.48 -2.51
CA ASN A 176 -5.17 -13.86 -2.18
C ASN A 176 -4.26 -14.57 -3.22
N ASN A 177 -3.51 -13.80 -4.01
CA ASN A 177 -2.60 -14.31 -5.03
C ASN A 177 -1.19 -14.52 -4.47
N THR A 178 -0.94 -15.71 -3.94
CA THR A 178 0.36 -16.09 -3.34
C THR A 178 1.52 -15.98 -4.34
N ALA A 179 1.30 -16.31 -5.62
CA ALA A 179 2.34 -16.23 -6.64
C ALA A 179 2.79 -14.77 -6.88
N MET A 180 1.85 -13.83 -6.92
CA MET A 180 2.14 -12.39 -7.05
C MET A 180 2.89 -11.86 -5.83
N THR A 181 2.44 -12.22 -4.62
CA THR A 181 3.10 -11.84 -3.34
C THR A 181 4.55 -12.31 -3.28
N LEU A 182 4.79 -13.58 -3.61
CA LEU A 182 6.13 -14.17 -3.61
C LEU A 182 7.01 -13.60 -4.73
N THR A 183 6.44 -13.31 -5.91
CA THR A 183 7.18 -12.71 -7.03
C THR A 183 7.66 -11.32 -6.68
N GLY A 184 6.79 -10.44 -6.15
CA GLY A 184 7.19 -9.10 -5.70
C GLY A 184 8.26 -9.15 -4.61
N SER A 185 8.08 -10.02 -3.61
CA SER A 185 9.04 -10.21 -2.51
C SER A 185 10.40 -10.71 -3.00
N LEU A 186 10.40 -11.69 -3.91
CA LEU A 186 11.61 -12.27 -4.48
C LEU A 186 12.37 -11.24 -5.33
N LEU A 187 11.67 -10.45 -6.15
CA LEU A 187 12.29 -9.40 -6.96
C LEU A 187 12.96 -8.32 -6.09
N ILE A 188 12.33 -7.90 -4.99
CA ILE A 188 12.94 -6.97 -4.03
C ILE A 188 14.19 -7.60 -3.40
N ALA A 189 14.11 -8.86 -2.96
CA ALA A 189 15.24 -9.57 -2.36
C ALA A 189 16.41 -9.71 -3.34
N ILE A 190 16.14 -10.07 -4.61
CA ILE A 190 17.15 -10.15 -5.66
C ILE A 190 17.77 -8.78 -5.92
N LEU A 191 16.97 -7.72 -6.04
CA LEU A 191 17.47 -6.36 -6.23
C LEU A 191 18.39 -5.92 -5.07
N ALA A 192 17.97 -6.18 -3.83
CA ALA A 192 18.76 -5.86 -2.64
C ALA A 192 20.08 -6.66 -2.61
N LEU A 193 20.05 -7.95 -2.90
CA LEU A 193 21.25 -8.81 -2.94
C LEU A 193 22.21 -8.41 -4.05
N ILE A 194 21.71 -8.16 -5.27
CA ILE A 194 22.55 -7.69 -6.38
C ILE A 194 23.22 -6.37 -6.01
N THR A 195 22.46 -5.44 -5.45
CA THR A 195 22.99 -4.14 -5.02
C THR A 195 24.03 -4.30 -3.92
N ASP A 196 23.77 -5.14 -2.91
CA ASP A 196 24.70 -5.44 -1.83
C ASP A 196 26.01 -6.05 -2.32
N ILE A 197 25.93 -7.02 -3.25
CA ILE A 197 27.11 -7.65 -3.87
C ILE A 197 27.94 -6.63 -4.63
N VAL A 198 27.29 -5.79 -5.47
CA VAL A 198 27.95 -4.73 -6.25
C VAL A 198 28.65 -3.75 -5.31
N LEU A 199 27.97 -3.29 -4.26
CA LEU A 199 28.55 -2.38 -3.27
C LEU A 199 29.67 -3.05 -2.47
N GLY A 200 29.58 -4.34 -2.17
CA GLY A 200 30.64 -5.10 -1.50
C GLY A 200 31.92 -5.23 -2.35
N PHE A 201 31.79 -5.36 -3.67
CA PHE A 201 32.95 -5.28 -4.58
C PHE A 201 33.56 -3.88 -4.58
N ILE A 202 32.74 -2.83 -4.60
CA ILE A 202 33.19 -1.44 -4.52
C ILE A 202 33.90 -1.16 -3.19
N GLU A 203 33.36 -1.65 -2.07
CA GLU A 203 33.94 -1.54 -0.73
C GLU A 203 35.36 -2.13 -0.68
N LYS A 204 35.57 -3.33 -1.25
CA LYS A 204 36.89 -3.96 -1.32
C LYS A 204 37.92 -3.09 -2.05
N LEU A 205 37.52 -2.31 -3.06
CA LEU A 205 38.43 -1.39 -3.76
C LEU A 205 38.94 -0.26 -2.84
N PHE A 206 38.16 0.15 -1.85
CA PHE A 206 38.53 1.20 -0.89
C PHE A 206 39.35 0.69 0.31
N THR A 207 39.19 -0.60 0.66
CA THR A 207 39.86 -1.27 1.79
C THR A 207 41.28 -1.74 1.45
N ILE A 208 41.63 -1.98 0.18
CA ILE A 208 42.99 -2.43 -0.21
C ILE A 208 44.03 -1.32 0.06
N ARG A 209 44.80 -1.51 1.15
CA ARG A 209 45.84 -0.61 1.71
C ARG A 209 47.15 -0.50 0.89
N LYS A 210 47.22 -0.92 -0.38
CA LYS A 210 48.50 -0.81 -1.13
C LYS A 210 48.74 0.63 -1.60
N ALA A 211 49.91 1.17 -1.23
CA ALA A 211 50.40 2.53 -1.48
C ALA A 211 50.46 2.97 -2.96
N THR A 212 50.12 2.09 -3.90
CA THR A 212 50.15 2.34 -5.35
C THR A 212 48.86 2.97 -5.92
N LEU A 213 47.79 3.16 -5.13
CA LEU A 213 46.46 3.60 -5.64
C LEU A 213 46.07 5.07 -5.35
N LYS A 214 47.02 6.00 -5.15
CA LYS A 214 46.71 7.45 -5.05
C LYS A 214 45.91 7.97 -6.27
N SER A 215 46.08 7.33 -7.42
CA SER A 215 45.35 7.60 -8.66
C SER A 215 43.93 6.99 -8.66
N LYS A 216 43.76 5.71 -8.30
CA LYS A 216 42.50 4.95 -8.40
C LYS A 216 41.38 5.37 -7.42
N ARG A 217 41.70 5.92 -6.23
CA ARG A 217 40.70 6.42 -5.26
C ARG A 217 39.89 7.63 -5.78
N LYS A 218 40.49 8.48 -6.62
CA LYS A 218 39.76 9.58 -7.29
C LYS A 218 38.73 9.05 -8.27
N TYR A 219 39.04 7.98 -9.00
CA TYR A 219 38.11 7.38 -9.97
C TYR A 219 36.93 6.68 -9.30
N GLY A 220 37.10 6.04 -8.14
CA GLY A 220 35.96 5.42 -7.41
C GLY A 220 34.95 6.45 -6.91
N LEU A 221 35.42 7.58 -6.39
CA LEU A 221 34.57 8.68 -5.92
C LEU A 221 33.93 9.44 -7.09
N VAL A 222 34.68 9.63 -8.19
CA VAL A 222 34.15 10.17 -9.45
C VAL A 222 33.08 9.24 -10.02
N VAL A 223 33.29 7.93 -10.07
CA VAL A 223 32.30 6.95 -10.57
C VAL A 223 31.03 6.97 -9.73
N ILE A 224 31.11 7.02 -8.40
CA ILE A 224 29.91 7.14 -7.55
C ILE A 224 29.17 8.46 -7.84
N VAL A 225 29.89 9.58 -7.92
CA VAL A 225 29.29 10.89 -8.23
C VAL A 225 28.76 10.97 -9.66
N THR A 226 29.41 10.36 -10.65
CA THR A 226 28.91 10.31 -12.05
C THR A 226 27.76 9.33 -12.19
N THR A 227 27.75 8.22 -11.48
CA THR A 227 26.62 7.27 -11.50
C THR A 227 25.40 7.91 -10.83
N CYS A 228 25.58 8.56 -9.67
CA CYS A 228 24.52 9.35 -9.04
C CYS A 228 24.07 10.52 -9.94
N ALA A 229 24.98 11.24 -10.59
CA ALA A 229 24.63 12.33 -11.50
C ALA A 229 23.91 11.85 -12.77
N VAL A 230 24.32 10.73 -13.37
CA VAL A 230 23.67 10.13 -14.54
C VAL A 230 22.28 9.59 -14.17
N LEU A 231 22.13 8.99 -12.99
CA LEU A 231 20.82 8.55 -12.48
C LEU A 231 19.90 9.75 -12.17
N ILE A 232 20.44 10.84 -11.61
CA ILE A 232 19.71 12.11 -11.40
C ILE A 232 19.31 12.75 -12.74
N ILE A 233 20.19 12.78 -13.74
CA ILE A 233 19.90 13.35 -15.07
C ILE A 233 18.89 12.48 -15.84
N SER A 234 18.96 11.15 -15.68
CA SER A 234 17.98 10.22 -16.25
C SER A 234 16.62 10.32 -15.58
N MET A 235 16.55 10.75 -14.30
CA MET A 235 15.30 11.03 -13.58
C MET A 235 14.64 12.34 -14.01
N ILE A 236 15.42 13.35 -14.42
CA ILE A 236 14.91 14.64 -14.90
C ILE A 236 14.36 14.53 -16.34
N SER A 237 14.78 13.51 -17.10
CA SER A 237 14.43 13.36 -18.52
C SER A 237 13.11 12.62 -18.79
N GLY A 238 12.14 12.70 -17.87
CA GLY A 238 10.83 12.05 -17.97
C GLY A 238 9.66 13.03 -18.12
N ASN A 239 9.14 13.13 -19.34
CA ASN A 239 7.84 13.66 -19.77
C ASN A 239 7.50 15.14 -19.52
N LEU A 240 7.82 15.95 -20.54
CA LEU A 240 7.33 17.32 -20.79
C LEU A 240 5.98 17.37 -21.52
N ASN A 241 5.26 16.25 -21.65
CA ASN A 241 3.90 16.26 -22.15
C ASN A 241 2.93 16.16 -20.97
N GLN A 242 2.30 17.30 -20.62
CA GLN A 242 1.09 17.31 -19.81
C GLN A 242 -0.04 16.67 -20.62
N THR A 243 -0.05 15.34 -20.66
CA THR A 243 -1.27 14.60 -20.98
C THR A 243 -2.22 14.84 -19.83
N VAL A 244 -3.45 15.27 -20.12
CA VAL A 244 -4.50 15.38 -19.11
C VAL A 244 -4.64 14.01 -18.45
N THR A 245 -4.36 13.96 -17.15
CA THR A 245 -4.34 12.72 -16.38
C THR A 245 -5.36 12.83 -15.26
N LEU A 246 -6.46 12.07 -15.35
CA LEU A 246 -7.41 11.89 -14.27
C LEU A 246 -6.83 10.91 -13.26
N ASN A 247 -6.72 11.31 -12.00
CA ASN A 247 -6.13 10.50 -10.94
C ASN A 247 -7.22 9.74 -10.19
N ILE A 248 -7.28 8.43 -10.36
CA ILE A 248 -8.23 7.56 -9.66
C ILE A 248 -7.54 6.86 -8.51
N ALA A 249 -8.18 6.80 -7.34
CA ALA A 249 -7.75 5.94 -6.24
C ALA A 249 -8.67 4.71 -6.12
N THR A 250 -8.12 3.60 -5.63
CA THR A 250 -8.93 2.44 -5.22
C THR A 250 -8.56 2.02 -3.81
N LYS A 251 -9.51 1.46 -3.08
CA LYS A 251 -9.24 0.79 -1.80
C LYS A 251 -8.53 -0.55 -2.05
N PRO A 252 -7.87 -1.14 -1.03
CA PRO A 252 -7.10 -2.36 -1.17
C PRO A 252 -7.98 -3.62 -1.12
N MET A 253 -8.98 -3.67 -1.99
CA MET A 253 -9.98 -4.73 -2.07
C MET A 253 -10.12 -5.19 -3.52
N THR A 254 -10.38 -6.47 -3.74
CA THR A 254 -10.46 -7.07 -5.09
C THR A 254 -11.43 -6.32 -5.99
N GLU A 255 -12.66 -6.09 -5.52
CA GLU A 255 -13.68 -5.41 -6.31
C GLU A 255 -13.29 -3.99 -6.70
N GLN A 256 -12.55 -3.30 -5.83
CA GLN A 256 -12.09 -1.93 -6.05
C GLN A 256 -11.03 -1.88 -7.15
N TYR A 257 -10.20 -2.93 -7.28
CA TYR A 257 -9.30 -3.08 -8.42
C TYR A 257 -10.06 -3.33 -9.72
N ILE A 258 -11.10 -4.16 -9.69
CA ILE A 258 -11.92 -4.46 -10.87
C ILE A 258 -12.67 -3.19 -11.31
N ILE A 259 -13.37 -2.51 -10.40
CA ILE A 259 -14.10 -1.27 -10.68
C ILE A 259 -13.13 -0.17 -11.16
N GLY A 260 -11.96 -0.04 -10.53
CA GLY A 260 -10.93 0.88 -10.99
C GLY A 260 -10.47 0.60 -12.42
N ALA A 261 -10.30 -0.67 -12.78
CA ALA A 261 -9.97 -1.08 -14.15
C ALA A 261 -11.12 -0.78 -15.13
N MET A 262 -12.37 -1.08 -14.76
CA MET A 262 -13.55 -0.73 -15.58
C MET A 262 -13.61 0.78 -15.85
N LEU A 263 -13.40 1.61 -14.82
CA LEU A 263 -13.39 3.06 -14.95
C LEU A 263 -12.30 3.53 -15.91
N LYS A 264 -11.07 3.06 -15.74
CA LYS A 264 -9.96 3.43 -16.62
C LYS A 264 -10.25 3.07 -18.07
N GLU A 265 -10.69 1.86 -18.33
CA GLU A 265 -10.96 1.40 -19.69
C GLU A 265 -12.09 2.20 -20.35
N MET A 266 -13.20 2.39 -19.64
CA MET A 266 -14.34 3.14 -20.16
C MET A 266 -14.01 4.62 -20.39
N ILE A 267 -13.26 5.26 -19.48
CA ILE A 267 -12.85 6.67 -19.64
C ILE A 267 -11.87 6.80 -20.81
N GLU A 268 -10.85 5.95 -20.90
CA GLU A 268 -9.85 6.03 -21.98
C GLU A 268 -10.41 5.61 -23.36
N GLN A 269 -11.50 4.82 -23.39
CA GLN A 269 -12.21 4.47 -24.63
C GLN A 269 -13.12 5.60 -25.11
N ASP A 270 -13.91 6.18 -24.20
CA ASP A 270 -14.99 7.11 -24.55
C ASP A 270 -14.55 8.58 -24.55
N THR A 271 -13.33 8.88 -24.09
CA THR A 271 -12.77 10.23 -23.98
C THR A 271 -11.29 10.29 -24.38
N ASP A 272 -10.74 11.50 -24.56
CA ASP A 272 -9.31 11.71 -24.78
C ASP A 272 -8.48 11.78 -23.47
N ILE A 273 -9.13 11.55 -22.32
CA ILE A 273 -8.53 11.64 -20.99
C ILE A 273 -7.70 10.39 -20.73
N LYS A 274 -6.47 10.57 -20.22
CA LYS A 274 -5.68 9.46 -19.69
C LYS A 274 -5.94 9.26 -18.22
N VAL A 275 -5.95 8.01 -17.77
CA VAL A 275 -6.26 7.68 -16.38
C VAL A 275 -5.03 7.11 -15.69
N LYS A 276 -4.69 7.69 -14.55
CA LYS A 276 -3.70 7.15 -13.64
C LYS A 276 -4.41 6.59 -12.41
N ILE A 277 -4.31 5.27 -12.21
CA ILE A 277 -4.84 4.62 -11.01
C ILE A 277 -3.73 4.48 -9.97
N THR A 278 -3.98 4.98 -8.77
CA THR A 278 -3.27 4.59 -7.55
C THR A 278 -4.06 3.47 -6.89
N GLN A 279 -3.67 2.23 -7.19
CA GLN A 279 -4.36 1.04 -6.69
C GLN A 279 -4.03 0.80 -5.21
N GLY A 280 -5.06 0.45 -4.43
CA GLY A 280 -4.89 -0.14 -3.11
C GLY A 280 -4.29 0.83 -2.10
N VAL A 281 -4.90 2.00 -1.93
CA VAL A 281 -4.48 2.95 -0.89
C VAL A 281 -4.87 2.37 0.46
N GLY A 282 -3.89 1.89 1.23
CA GLY A 282 -4.08 1.36 2.58
C GLY A 282 -4.75 2.38 3.49
N GLY A 283 -5.56 1.91 4.44
CA GLY A 283 -6.48 2.76 5.21
C GLY A 283 -7.73 3.21 4.45
N GLY A 284 -7.82 2.90 3.14
CA GLY A 284 -9.01 3.10 2.31
C GLY A 284 -9.52 4.54 2.37
N THR A 285 -10.80 4.71 2.68
CA THR A 285 -11.50 6.01 2.77
C THR A 285 -10.77 7.01 3.66
N SER A 286 -10.20 6.57 4.79
CA SER A 286 -9.54 7.47 5.75
C SER A 286 -8.33 8.19 5.16
N ASN A 287 -7.71 7.62 4.13
CA ASN A 287 -6.59 8.22 3.41
C ASN A 287 -7.03 8.81 2.05
N ILE A 288 -7.90 8.12 1.31
CA ILE A 288 -8.36 8.57 -0.01
C ILE A 288 -9.14 9.89 0.10
N GLN A 289 -10.04 10.04 1.08
CA GLN A 289 -10.87 11.24 1.21
C GLN A 289 -10.04 12.52 1.45
N PRO A 290 -9.06 12.57 2.38
CA PRO A 290 -8.13 13.70 2.43
C PRO A 290 -7.34 13.92 1.13
N GLY A 291 -6.95 12.84 0.43
CA GLY A 291 -6.33 12.90 -0.89
C GLY A 291 -7.21 13.62 -1.93
N MET A 292 -8.50 13.31 -1.96
CA MET A 292 -9.50 14.00 -2.80
C MET A 292 -9.61 15.49 -2.42
N VAL A 293 -9.64 15.83 -1.13
CA VAL A 293 -9.74 17.24 -0.68
C VAL A 293 -8.49 18.05 -1.05
N SER A 294 -7.32 17.43 -1.01
CA SER A 294 -6.05 18.08 -1.41
C SER A 294 -5.82 18.10 -2.93
N GLY A 295 -6.69 17.48 -3.71
CA GLY A 295 -6.60 17.38 -5.18
C GLY A 295 -5.55 16.38 -5.68
N GLU A 296 -5.13 15.45 -4.83
CA GLU A 296 -4.26 14.34 -5.22
C GLU A 296 -5.00 13.26 -6.03
N PHE A 297 -6.28 13.06 -5.68
CA PHE A 297 -7.19 12.18 -6.39
C PHE A 297 -8.40 12.96 -6.87
N ASP A 298 -8.96 12.53 -8.00
CA ASP A 298 -10.05 13.20 -8.70
C ASP A 298 -11.36 12.41 -8.59
N LEU A 299 -11.24 11.09 -8.50
CA LEU A 299 -12.32 10.12 -8.50
C LEU A 299 -11.91 8.88 -7.71
N TYR A 300 -12.85 8.26 -7.00
CA TYR A 300 -12.68 6.90 -6.49
C TYR A 300 -14.02 6.19 -6.30
N PRO A 301 -14.06 4.85 -6.37
CA PRO A 301 -15.23 4.09 -5.96
C PRO A 301 -15.37 4.07 -4.43
N GLU A 302 -16.57 4.31 -3.93
CA GLU A 302 -16.88 4.40 -2.50
C GLU A 302 -18.25 3.77 -2.21
N TYR A 303 -18.49 3.42 -0.96
CA TYR A 303 -19.75 2.86 -0.47
C TYR A 303 -20.49 3.89 0.36
N THR A 304 -21.80 3.94 0.16
CA THR A 304 -22.69 4.94 0.76
C THR A 304 -22.61 5.01 2.29
N SER A 305 -22.69 3.87 2.98
CA SER A 305 -22.55 3.78 4.45
C SER A 305 -21.18 4.28 4.93
N THR A 306 -20.11 3.90 4.25
CA THR A 306 -18.76 4.36 4.58
C THR A 306 -18.65 5.87 4.42
N GLY A 307 -19.21 6.42 3.34
CA GLY A 307 -19.26 7.85 3.13
C GLY A 307 -20.04 8.60 4.21
N TRP A 308 -21.16 8.03 4.66
CA TRP A 308 -22.00 8.59 5.71
C TRP A 308 -21.31 8.58 7.08
N ASN A 309 -20.87 7.41 7.53
CA ASN A 309 -20.36 7.24 8.89
C ASN A 309 -18.89 7.68 9.01
N THR A 310 -18.03 7.30 8.05
CA THR A 310 -16.59 7.53 8.17
C THR A 310 -16.19 8.94 7.75
N VAL A 311 -16.81 9.51 6.72
CA VAL A 311 -16.43 10.83 6.19
C VAL A 311 -17.27 11.95 6.80
N LEU A 312 -18.60 11.83 6.78
CA LEU A 312 -19.48 12.84 7.37
C LEU A 312 -19.50 12.80 8.89
N LYS A 313 -19.06 11.69 9.50
CA LYS A 313 -19.00 11.46 10.96
C LYS A 313 -20.38 11.39 11.60
N HIS A 314 -21.38 10.91 10.87
CA HIS A 314 -22.69 10.60 11.43
C HIS A 314 -22.66 9.31 12.24
N GLU A 315 -23.41 9.31 13.35
CA GLU A 315 -23.61 8.13 14.19
C GLU A 315 -24.86 7.35 13.74
N GLY A 316 -24.89 6.04 14.00
CA GLY A 316 -26.01 5.16 13.69
C GLY A 316 -25.97 4.57 12.27
N PHE A 317 -26.92 3.66 12.00
CA PHE A 317 -27.01 2.91 10.75
C PHE A 317 -27.40 3.79 9.57
N TYR A 318 -26.71 3.60 8.45
CA TYR A 318 -27.06 4.22 7.18
C TYR A 318 -28.10 3.37 6.42
N ASN A 319 -29.00 4.04 5.69
CA ASN A 319 -29.99 3.41 4.82
C ASN A 319 -30.08 4.18 3.50
N GLU A 320 -30.28 3.50 2.36
CA GLU A 320 -30.32 4.18 1.05
C GLU A 320 -31.43 5.24 0.89
N THR A 321 -32.47 5.24 1.73
CA THR A 321 -33.41 6.37 1.81
C THR A 321 -32.74 7.70 2.16
N MET A 322 -31.52 7.67 2.70
CA MET A 322 -30.71 8.82 3.09
C MET A 322 -29.73 9.26 1.99
N TYR A 323 -29.73 8.59 0.82
CA TYR A 323 -28.78 8.86 -0.26
C TYR A 323 -28.81 10.32 -0.72
N GLU A 324 -29.99 10.92 -0.88
CA GLU A 324 -30.10 12.34 -1.26
C GLU A 324 -29.44 13.28 -0.23
N GLN A 325 -29.54 12.94 1.06
CA GLN A 325 -28.90 13.70 2.12
C GLN A 325 -27.38 13.50 2.11
N LEU A 326 -26.90 12.27 1.91
CA LEU A 326 -25.47 11.97 1.72
C LEU A 326 -24.87 12.82 0.59
N VAL A 327 -25.51 12.83 -0.58
CA VAL A 327 -25.04 13.62 -1.74
C VAL A 327 -25.02 15.10 -1.40
N LYS A 328 -26.09 15.62 -0.80
CA LYS A 328 -26.20 17.04 -0.43
C LYS A 328 -25.09 17.46 0.55
N GLU A 329 -24.84 16.68 1.60
CA GLU A 329 -23.82 17.03 2.58
C GLU A 329 -22.39 16.95 2.01
N TYR A 330 -22.11 15.99 1.13
CA TYR A 330 -20.84 15.96 0.39
C TYR A 330 -20.66 17.17 -0.51
N GLN A 331 -21.72 17.58 -1.21
CA GLN A 331 -21.73 18.77 -2.04
C GLN A 331 -21.42 20.02 -1.21
N GLU A 332 -22.12 20.21 -0.09
CA GLU A 332 -21.96 21.39 0.77
C GLU A 332 -20.58 21.45 1.45
N LYS A 333 -20.08 20.31 1.94
CA LYS A 333 -18.87 20.25 2.76
C LYS A 333 -17.58 20.15 1.95
N TYR A 334 -17.61 19.44 0.83
CA TYR A 334 -16.41 19.09 0.06
C TYR A 334 -16.46 19.50 -1.41
N GLN A 335 -17.61 19.91 -1.94
CA GLN A 335 -17.82 20.11 -3.38
C GLN A 335 -17.55 18.83 -4.18
N PHE A 336 -18.02 17.70 -3.66
CA PHE A 336 -17.91 16.39 -4.32
C PHE A 336 -19.30 15.88 -4.70
N THR A 337 -19.38 15.21 -5.85
CA THR A 337 -20.59 14.58 -6.37
C THR A 337 -20.50 13.07 -6.22
N TRP A 338 -21.58 12.48 -5.69
CA TRP A 338 -21.83 11.04 -5.78
C TRP A 338 -22.59 10.75 -7.07
N THR A 339 -22.09 9.81 -7.87
CA THR A 339 -22.68 9.40 -9.14
C THR A 339 -22.41 7.92 -9.39
N GLY A 340 -23.00 7.35 -10.45
CA GLY A 340 -22.66 6.00 -10.88
C GLY A 340 -22.95 4.93 -9.83
N LEU A 341 -24.17 4.89 -9.26
CA LEU A 341 -24.59 3.77 -8.41
C LEU A 341 -24.43 2.47 -9.19
N LEU A 342 -23.44 1.67 -8.85
CA LEU A 342 -22.95 0.56 -9.68
C LEU A 342 -23.95 -0.61 -9.71
N GLY A 343 -24.86 -0.67 -8.74
CA GLY A 343 -25.99 -1.61 -8.70
C GLY A 343 -25.83 -2.76 -7.71
N PHE A 344 -24.78 -2.78 -6.90
CA PHE A 344 -24.56 -3.78 -5.85
C PHE A 344 -24.37 -3.13 -4.48
N SER A 345 -24.80 -3.83 -3.42
CA SER A 345 -24.48 -3.49 -2.03
C SER A 345 -23.41 -4.45 -1.49
N ASP A 346 -22.34 -3.91 -0.92
CA ASP A 346 -21.34 -4.69 -0.18
C ASP A 346 -21.58 -4.58 1.32
N ALA A 347 -22.45 -5.44 1.84
CA ALA A 347 -22.90 -5.42 3.21
C ALA A 347 -22.47 -6.69 3.95
N TYR A 348 -22.37 -6.57 5.28
CA TYR A 348 -22.26 -7.75 6.14
C TYR A 348 -23.48 -8.65 5.95
N GLY A 349 -23.21 -9.95 5.99
CA GLY A 349 -24.18 -11.02 5.91
C GLY A 349 -23.80 -12.15 6.88
N LEU A 350 -24.72 -13.08 7.12
CA LEU A 350 -24.42 -14.33 7.81
C LEU A 350 -24.55 -15.51 6.86
N ALA A 351 -23.52 -16.35 6.85
CA ALA A 351 -23.53 -17.61 6.14
C ALA A 351 -23.49 -18.78 7.12
N VAL A 352 -24.30 -19.80 6.88
CA VAL A 352 -24.34 -21.04 7.67
C VAL A 352 -23.93 -22.21 6.78
N ARG A 353 -23.23 -23.22 7.34
CA ARG A 353 -22.94 -24.46 6.61
C ARG A 353 -24.22 -25.03 5.99
N LYS A 354 -24.16 -25.38 4.71
CA LYS A 354 -25.33 -25.80 3.93
C LYS A 354 -26.07 -26.98 4.56
N GLU A 355 -25.33 -27.96 5.08
CA GLU A 355 -25.91 -29.12 5.76
C GLU A 355 -26.74 -28.75 7.00
N ILE A 356 -26.31 -27.73 7.76
CA ILE A 356 -27.04 -27.22 8.93
C ILE A 356 -28.28 -26.45 8.46
N ALA A 357 -28.11 -25.57 7.48
CA ALA A 357 -29.21 -24.81 6.91
C ALA A 357 -30.33 -25.73 6.37
N GLU A 358 -29.96 -26.81 5.67
CA GLU A 358 -30.91 -27.81 5.17
C GLU A 358 -31.54 -28.64 6.30
N GLN A 359 -30.76 -29.10 7.28
CA GLN A 359 -31.24 -29.91 8.40
C GLN A 359 -32.29 -29.17 9.26
N TYR A 360 -32.06 -27.89 9.52
CA TYR A 360 -32.92 -27.07 10.38
C TYR A 360 -33.83 -26.12 9.58
N ASN A 361 -33.81 -26.19 8.24
CA ASN A 361 -34.57 -25.32 7.32
C ASN A 361 -34.38 -23.82 7.63
N LEU A 362 -33.13 -23.40 7.80
CA LEU A 362 -32.77 -22.02 8.12
C LEU A 362 -32.82 -21.16 6.85
N LYS A 363 -33.57 -20.05 6.90
CA LYS A 363 -33.65 -19.07 5.82
C LYS A 363 -33.32 -17.66 6.28
N THR A 364 -33.67 -17.33 7.51
CA THR A 364 -33.49 -15.99 8.08
C THR A 364 -32.59 -15.99 9.30
N TYR A 365 -32.14 -14.81 9.72
CA TYR A 365 -31.42 -14.64 10.98
C TYR A 365 -32.29 -15.03 12.18
N SER A 366 -33.58 -14.72 12.14
CA SER A 366 -34.52 -15.17 13.17
C SER A 366 -34.65 -16.70 13.26
N ASP A 367 -34.57 -17.44 12.14
CA ASP A 367 -34.56 -18.92 12.17
C ASP A 367 -33.31 -19.47 12.89
N LEU A 368 -32.15 -18.84 12.62
CA LEU A 368 -30.88 -19.22 13.24
C LEU A 368 -30.91 -19.07 14.77
N ALA A 369 -31.66 -18.11 15.30
CA ALA A 369 -31.71 -17.85 16.74
C ALA A 369 -32.13 -19.07 17.55
N GLY A 370 -33.07 -19.87 17.03
CA GLY A 370 -33.60 -21.06 17.69
C GLY A 370 -32.57 -22.17 17.91
N ILE A 371 -31.47 -22.18 17.17
CA ILE A 371 -30.42 -23.22 17.25
C ILE A 371 -29.01 -22.67 17.48
N SER A 372 -28.85 -21.34 17.57
CA SER A 372 -27.55 -20.67 17.73
C SER A 372 -26.70 -21.25 18.87
N ASN A 373 -27.31 -21.65 19.98
CA ASN A 373 -26.65 -22.27 21.13
C ASN A 373 -26.01 -23.65 20.92
N GLN A 374 -26.21 -24.24 19.75
CA GLN A 374 -25.55 -25.48 19.35
C GLN A 374 -24.37 -25.22 18.41
N LEU A 375 -24.24 -24.01 17.88
CA LEU A 375 -23.34 -23.67 16.79
C LEU A 375 -22.14 -22.83 17.25
N VAL A 376 -21.03 -22.98 16.53
CA VAL A 376 -19.82 -22.15 16.67
C VAL A 376 -19.87 -21.02 15.65
N PHE A 377 -19.78 -19.78 16.12
CA PHE A 377 -19.71 -18.59 15.26
C PHE A 377 -18.26 -18.19 15.02
N GLY A 378 -17.88 -17.96 13.77
CA GLY A 378 -16.56 -17.43 13.43
C GLY A 378 -16.66 -16.08 12.73
N ALA A 379 -15.77 -15.17 13.07
CA ALA A 379 -15.66 -13.89 12.37
C ALA A 379 -14.24 -13.32 12.45
N GLU A 380 -13.97 -12.30 11.65
CA GLU A 380 -12.77 -11.50 11.78
C GLU A 380 -12.71 -10.84 13.17
N TYR A 381 -11.49 -10.67 13.69
CA TYR A 381 -11.25 -10.05 14.99
C TYR A 381 -11.98 -8.70 15.13
N ASP A 382 -11.92 -7.87 14.09
CA ASP A 382 -12.54 -6.54 14.08
C ASP A 382 -14.07 -6.61 14.21
N PHE A 383 -14.72 -7.66 13.69
CA PHE A 383 -16.18 -7.84 13.79
C PHE A 383 -16.64 -8.05 15.25
N TYR A 384 -15.77 -8.55 16.13
CA TYR A 384 -16.06 -8.64 17.56
C TYR A 384 -15.88 -7.31 18.30
N GLU A 385 -15.16 -6.35 17.73
CA GLU A 385 -14.84 -5.07 18.38
C GLU A 385 -15.71 -3.89 17.92
N ILE A 386 -16.29 -3.96 16.71
CA ILE A 386 -17.07 -2.84 16.16
C ILE A 386 -18.47 -2.73 16.81
N PRO A 387 -19.02 -1.50 16.93
CA PRO A 387 -20.35 -1.28 17.52
C PRO A 387 -21.50 -2.00 16.81
N GLU A 388 -21.38 -2.20 15.50
CA GLU A 388 -22.36 -2.92 14.65
C GLU A 388 -21.98 -4.40 14.46
N GLY A 389 -21.13 -4.92 15.35
CA GLY A 389 -20.53 -6.24 15.26
C GLY A 389 -21.27 -7.32 16.04
N TYR A 390 -20.52 -8.35 16.45
CA TYR A 390 -21.05 -9.58 17.05
C TYR A 390 -22.02 -9.35 18.23
N ASP A 391 -21.64 -8.50 19.19
CA ASP A 391 -22.46 -8.29 20.39
C ASP A 391 -23.81 -7.63 20.07
N ALA A 392 -23.80 -6.61 19.21
CA ALA A 392 -25.02 -5.91 18.79
C ALA A 392 -25.92 -6.82 17.94
N LEU A 393 -25.32 -7.63 17.06
CA LEU A 393 -26.03 -8.64 16.28
C LEU A 393 -26.70 -9.68 17.20
N CYS A 394 -25.96 -10.21 18.18
CA CYS A 394 -26.49 -11.17 19.14
C CYS A 394 -27.61 -10.57 19.98
N GLN A 395 -27.49 -9.31 20.40
CA GLN A 395 -28.54 -8.62 21.14
C GLN A 395 -29.80 -8.41 20.31
N LYS A 396 -29.66 -8.03 19.03
CA LYS A 396 -30.79 -7.78 18.12
C LYS A 396 -31.60 -9.06 17.87
N TYR A 397 -30.91 -10.17 17.60
CA TYR A 397 -31.53 -11.44 17.20
C TYR A 397 -31.69 -12.46 18.33
N ASN A 398 -31.26 -12.12 19.55
CA ASN A 398 -31.19 -13.04 20.69
C ASN A 398 -30.34 -14.30 20.41
N PHE A 399 -29.21 -14.14 19.71
CA PHE A 399 -28.27 -15.24 19.51
C PHE A 399 -27.52 -15.59 20.79
N THR A 400 -27.26 -16.88 20.98
CA THR A 400 -26.53 -17.41 22.14
C THR A 400 -25.55 -18.48 21.71
N PHE A 401 -24.59 -18.16 20.84
CA PHE A 401 -23.68 -19.17 20.25
C PHE A 401 -22.93 -20.01 21.28
N LYS A 402 -22.72 -21.29 20.96
CA LYS A 402 -22.03 -22.26 21.81
C LYS A 402 -20.59 -21.82 22.13
N ASN A 403 -19.92 -21.29 21.11
CA ASN A 403 -18.57 -20.75 21.19
C ASN A 403 -18.32 -19.79 20.03
N THR A 404 -17.31 -18.94 20.16
CA THR A 404 -16.81 -18.08 19.09
C THR A 404 -15.40 -18.50 18.65
N MET A 405 -14.99 -18.11 17.45
CA MET A 405 -13.64 -18.33 16.94
C MET A 405 -13.19 -17.18 16.06
N ASP A 406 -12.09 -16.53 16.45
CA ASP A 406 -11.47 -15.49 15.65
C ASP A 406 -10.84 -16.09 14.38
N LEU A 407 -11.12 -15.47 13.24
CA LEU A 407 -10.68 -15.93 11.92
C LEU A 407 -9.90 -14.82 11.20
N ASP A 408 -8.91 -15.23 10.43
CA ASP A 408 -8.34 -14.36 9.40
C ASP A 408 -9.27 -14.39 8.17
N ILE A 409 -9.47 -13.24 7.53
CA ILE A 409 -10.34 -13.10 6.34
C ILE A 409 -9.96 -14.09 5.22
N GLY A 410 -8.66 -14.37 5.05
CA GLY A 410 -8.15 -15.32 4.06
C GLY A 410 -8.39 -16.79 4.44
N LEU A 411 -8.72 -17.08 5.70
CA LEU A 411 -8.90 -18.44 6.23
C LEU A 411 -10.35 -18.79 6.58
N LYS A 412 -11.27 -17.83 6.66
CA LYS A 412 -12.64 -18.09 7.13
C LYS A 412 -13.40 -19.13 6.29
N TYR A 413 -13.27 -19.04 4.97
CA TYR A 413 -13.87 -19.99 4.04
C TYR A 413 -13.28 -21.40 4.15
N GLN A 414 -11.98 -21.52 4.45
CA GLN A 414 -11.38 -22.81 4.74
C GLN A 414 -11.89 -23.36 6.08
N ALA A 415 -11.98 -22.52 7.11
CA ALA A 415 -12.42 -22.94 8.43
C ALA A 415 -13.86 -23.45 8.47
N ILE A 416 -14.79 -22.78 7.76
CA ILE A 416 -16.19 -23.24 7.68
C ILE A 416 -16.31 -24.55 6.88
N ASN A 417 -15.55 -24.70 5.80
CA ASN A 417 -15.53 -25.94 5.00
C ASN A 417 -14.90 -27.12 5.75
N GLU A 418 -13.95 -26.87 6.65
CA GLU A 418 -13.36 -27.87 7.55
C GLU A 418 -14.25 -28.17 8.78
N GLY A 419 -15.40 -27.49 8.93
CA GLY A 419 -16.32 -27.66 10.05
C GLY A 419 -15.77 -27.13 11.39
N LYS A 420 -14.79 -26.22 11.36
CA LYS A 420 -14.28 -25.55 12.57
C LYS A 420 -15.25 -24.50 13.11
N VAL A 421 -16.04 -23.90 12.22
CA VAL A 421 -17.15 -23.00 12.52
C VAL A 421 -18.39 -23.44 11.75
N ASP A 422 -19.56 -23.08 12.28
CA ASP A 422 -20.87 -23.45 11.74
C ASP A 422 -21.56 -22.28 11.04
N VAL A 423 -21.32 -21.09 11.58
CA VAL A 423 -21.82 -19.79 11.11
C VAL A 423 -20.63 -18.86 11.00
N MET A 424 -20.60 -18.03 9.96
CA MET A 424 -19.65 -16.94 9.86
C MET A 424 -20.28 -15.68 9.29
N ASP A 425 -19.69 -14.54 9.59
CA ASP A 425 -19.97 -13.33 8.84
C ASP A 425 -19.30 -13.39 7.45
N VAL A 426 -19.98 -12.77 6.49
CA VAL A 426 -19.54 -12.69 5.09
C VAL A 426 -19.81 -11.29 4.58
N PHE A 427 -19.09 -10.90 3.54
CA PHE A 427 -19.55 -9.81 2.70
C PHE A 427 -20.39 -10.38 1.56
N THR A 428 -21.47 -9.71 1.20
CA THR A 428 -22.36 -10.13 0.10
C THR A 428 -21.65 -10.26 -1.25
N THR A 429 -20.51 -9.59 -1.40
CA THR A 429 -19.68 -9.61 -2.62
C THR A 429 -18.43 -10.49 -2.51
N ASP A 430 -18.22 -11.22 -1.41
CA ASP A 430 -17.03 -12.06 -1.23
C ASP A 430 -16.87 -13.06 -2.39
N GLY A 431 -15.68 -13.11 -3.01
CA GLY A 431 -15.45 -14.00 -4.16
C GLY A 431 -15.61 -15.47 -3.80
N GLN A 432 -15.04 -15.88 -2.67
CA GLN A 432 -15.09 -17.26 -2.19
C GLN A 432 -16.50 -17.72 -1.81
N LEU A 433 -17.42 -16.80 -1.50
CA LEU A 433 -18.81 -17.11 -1.13
C LEU A 433 -19.55 -17.89 -2.21
N SER A 434 -19.29 -17.55 -3.48
CA SER A 434 -19.93 -18.18 -4.64
C SER A 434 -19.66 -19.68 -4.80
N THR A 435 -18.61 -20.20 -4.14
CA THR A 435 -18.23 -21.62 -4.19
C THR A 435 -18.18 -22.30 -2.84
N ALA A 436 -18.43 -21.55 -1.77
CA ALA A 436 -18.50 -22.09 -0.42
C ALA A 436 -19.74 -22.98 -0.26
N ASN A 437 -19.61 -24.05 0.52
CA ASN A 437 -20.73 -24.95 0.80
C ASN A 437 -21.60 -24.41 1.95
N VAL A 438 -22.11 -23.19 1.76
CA VAL A 438 -22.85 -22.42 2.76
C VAL A 438 -24.15 -21.89 2.17
N VAL A 439 -25.05 -21.43 3.04
CA VAL A 439 -26.27 -20.71 2.71
C VAL A 439 -26.20 -19.36 3.39
N VAL A 440 -26.28 -18.28 2.61
CA VAL A 440 -26.43 -16.92 3.13
C VAL A 440 -27.87 -16.76 3.60
N LEU A 441 -28.05 -16.34 4.85
CA LEU A 441 -29.36 -16.13 5.46
C LEU A 441 -29.87 -14.71 5.18
N GLU A 442 -31.18 -14.54 5.15
CA GLU A 442 -31.84 -13.23 5.03
C GLU A 442 -31.85 -12.49 6.38
N ASP A 443 -31.39 -11.24 6.38
CA ASP A 443 -31.45 -10.31 7.53
C ASP A 443 -32.87 -9.74 7.69
N ASP A 444 -33.78 -10.53 8.26
CA ASP A 444 -35.23 -10.25 8.29
C ASP A 444 -35.64 -9.05 9.16
N GLN A 445 -34.77 -8.58 10.05
CA GLN A 445 -34.95 -7.37 10.86
C GLN A 445 -34.06 -6.20 10.43
N GLN A 446 -33.39 -6.30 9.28
CA GLN A 446 -32.56 -5.27 8.66
C GLN A 446 -31.54 -4.68 9.64
N PHE A 447 -30.73 -5.55 10.26
CA PHE A 447 -29.71 -5.13 11.21
C PHE A 447 -28.51 -4.48 10.52
N PHE A 448 -28.02 -5.07 9.43
CA PHE A 448 -26.87 -4.53 8.72
C PHE A 448 -27.27 -3.35 7.81
N SER A 449 -26.42 -2.31 7.81
CA SER A 449 -26.57 -1.18 6.90
C SER A 449 -26.43 -1.62 5.44
N THR A 450 -27.19 -0.97 4.54
CA THR A 450 -26.90 -1.05 3.11
C THR A 450 -25.63 -0.28 2.78
N SER A 451 -24.91 -0.72 1.76
CA SER A 451 -23.59 -0.19 1.43
C SER A 451 -23.41 -0.24 -0.08
N MET A 452 -24.19 0.57 -0.78
CA MET A 452 -24.19 0.61 -2.24
C MET A 452 -22.86 1.14 -2.78
N GLY A 453 -22.26 0.41 -3.71
CA GLY A 453 -21.09 0.87 -4.45
C GLY A 453 -21.47 2.01 -5.41
N ALA A 454 -20.73 3.12 -5.32
CA ALA A 454 -20.90 4.31 -6.14
C ALA A 454 -19.57 4.97 -6.45
N LEU A 455 -19.59 6.03 -7.26
CA LEU A 455 -18.42 6.85 -7.60
C LEU A 455 -18.50 8.19 -6.88
N VAL A 456 -17.39 8.62 -6.28
CA VAL A 456 -17.25 9.97 -5.69
C VAL A 456 -16.26 10.75 -6.53
N VAL A 457 -16.71 11.86 -7.10
CA VAL A 457 -15.95 12.71 -8.03
C VAL A 457 -15.86 14.13 -7.48
N ARG A 458 -14.72 14.80 -7.66
CA ARG A 458 -14.60 16.23 -7.34
C ARG A 458 -15.40 17.05 -8.37
N ASN A 459 -16.18 18.04 -7.92
CA ASN A 459 -17.03 18.81 -8.85
C ASN A 459 -16.23 19.55 -9.92
N GLU A 460 -15.07 20.09 -9.56
CA GLU A 460 -14.19 20.77 -10.52
C GLU A 460 -13.83 19.88 -11.72
N ILE A 461 -13.75 18.55 -11.52
CA ILE A 461 -13.45 17.58 -12.57
C ILE A 461 -14.65 17.38 -13.48
N LEU A 462 -15.86 17.32 -12.92
CA LEU A 462 -17.09 17.24 -13.71
C LEU A 462 -17.39 18.54 -14.47
N GLU A 463 -17.03 19.69 -13.89
CA GLU A 463 -17.13 20.99 -14.57
C GLU A 463 -16.12 21.11 -15.70
N GLN A 464 -14.90 20.60 -15.50
CA GLN A 464 -13.83 20.61 -16.49
C GLN A 464 -14.04 19.58 -17.62
N TYR A 465 -14.56 18.40 -17.29
CA TYR A 465 -14.77 17.26 -18.19
C TYR A 465 -16.21 16.72 -18.07
N PRO A 466 -17.22 17.49 -18.53
CA PRO A 466 -18.62 17.09 -18.41
C PRO A 466 -18.95 15.79 -19.16
N GLU A 467 -18.14 15.39 -20.15
CA GLU A 467 -18.24 14.12 -20.88
C GLU A 467 -18.09 12.89 -19.97
N LEU A 468 -17.44 13.03 -18.80
CA LEU A 468 -17.33 11.95 -17.82
C LEU A 468 -18.69 11.48 -17.29
N ASN A 469 -19.69 12.35 -17.24
CA ASN A 469 -21.04 11.97 -16.82
C ASN A 469 -21.63 10.88 -17.73
N ASN A 470 -21.40 10.96 -19.04
CA ASN A 470 -21.87 9.92 -19.97
C ASN A 470 -21.21 8.56 -19.70
N VAL A 471 -19.96 8.56 -19.24
CA VAL A 471 -19.23 7.34 -18.87
C VAL A 471 -19.81 6.75 -17.58
N PHE A 472 -20.05 7.59 -16.57
CA PHE A 472 -20.62 7.16 -15.28
C PHE A 472 -22.07 6.67 -15.42
N ASP A 473 -22.86 7.29 -16.29
CA ASP A 473 -24.22 6.85 -16.60
C ASP A 473 -24.23 5.44 -17.20
N LYS A 474 -23.30 5.12 -18.11
CA LYS A 474 -23.15 3.77 -18.68
C LYS A 474 -22.77 2.72 -17.63
N LEU A 475 -22.07 3.12 -16.57
CA LEU A 475 -21.66 2.22 -15.48
C LEU A 475 -22.73 2.06 -14.39
N THR A 476 -23.80 2.86 -14.44
CA THR A 476 -24.87 2.82 -13.43
C THR A 476 -25.70 1.54 -13.57
N GLY A 477 -25.85 0.78 -12.49
CA GLY A 477 -26.68 -0.41 -12.41
C GLY A 477 -26.18 -1.62 -13.22
N ILE A 478 -24.90 -1.63 -13.64
CA ILE A 478 -24.35 -2.74 -14.44
C ILE A 478 -24.03 -3.98 -13.59
N LEU A 479 -23.88 -3.82 -12.27
CA LEU A 479 -23.56 -4.87 -11.32
C LEU A 479 -24.76 -5.21 -10.43
N ASN A 480 -24.65 -6.36 -9.76
CA ASN A 480 -25.42 -6.75 -8.58
C ASN A 480 -24.49 -7.61 -7.69
N GLU A 481 -24.93 -7.97 -6.49
CA GLU A 481 -24.10 -8.69 -5.49
C GLU A 481 -23.57 -10.02 -6.06
N THR A 482 -24.45 -10.78 -6.71
CA THR A 482 -24.07 -12.07 -7.32
C THR A 482 -23.03 -11.90 -8.42
N LYS A 483 -23.19 -10.86 -9.25
CA LYS A 483 -22.24 -10.57 -10.32
C LYS A 483 -20.91 -10.10 -9.75
N MET A 484 -20.91 -9.19 -8.77
CA MET A 484 -19.68 -8.70 -8.14
C MET A 484 -18.93 -9.85 -7.44
N ALA A 485 -19.64 -10.70 -6.69
CA ALA A 485 -19.06 -11.91 -6.11
C ALA A 485 -18.45 -12.84 -7.15
N GLN A 486 -19.10 -13.01 -8.32
CA GLN A 486 -18.53 -13.78 -9.42
C GLN A 486 -17.23 -13.17 -9.95
N LEU A 487 -17.15 -11.85 -10.11
CA LEU A 487 -15.95 -11.18 -10.59
C LEU A 487 -14.82 -11.25 -9.54
N ASN A 488 -15.13 -11.06 -8.26
CA ASN A 488 -14.19 -11.24 -7.16
C ASN A 488 -13.65 -12.68 -7.12
N TYR A 489 -14.50 -13.68 -7.33
CA TYR A 489 -14.12 -15.09 -7.41
C TYR A 489 -13.07 -15.36 -8.50
N LEU A 490 -13.24 -14.75 -9.68
CA LEU A 490 -12.30 -14.91 -10.79
C LEU A 490 -10.90 -14.39 -10.42
N VAL A 491 -10.82 -13.28 -9.69
CA VAL A 491 -9.53 -12.72 -9.26
C VAL A 491 -8.96 -13.51 -8.08
N GLU A 492 -9.74 -13.71 -7.02
CA GLU A 492 -9.25 -14.29 -5.75
C GLU A 492 -9.00 -15.78 -5.81
N THR A 493 -9.89 -16.51 -6.50
CA THR A 493 -9.86 -17.98 -6.50
C THR A 493 -9.34 -18.55 -7.82
N LYS A 494 -9.65 -17.92 -8.96
CA LYS A 494 -9.08 -18.32 -10.26
C LYS A 494 -7.74 -17.66 -10.57
N GLY A 495 -7.34 -16.64 -9.80
CA GLY A 495 -6.06 -15.96 -9.96
C GLY A 495 -5.96 -15.11 -11.23
N GLN A 496 -7.10 -14.75 -11.84
CA GLN A 496 -7.14 -13.88 -13.02
C GLN A 496 -6.75 -12.44 -12.65
N ASP A 497 -6.28 -11.65 -13.63
CA ASP A 497 -6.03 -10.23 -13.40
C ASP A 497 -7.37 -9.47 -13.29
N ALA A 498 -7.43 -8.50 -12.39
CA ALA A 498 -8.60 -7.64 -12.23
C ALA A 498 -8.87 -6.81 -13.50
N GLU A 499 -7.84 -6.42 -14.25
CA GLU A 499 -7.96 -5.71 -15.53
C GLU A 499 -8.57 -6.61 -16.60
N ASP A 500 -8.11 -7.86 -16.70
CA ASP A 500 -8.68 -8.84 -17.64
C ASP A 500 -10.14 -9.16 -17.29
N VAL A 501 -10.44 -9.37 -16.00
CA VAL A 501 -11.81 -9.63 -15.51
C VAL A 501 -12.74 -8.44 -15.78
N ALA A 502 -12.24 -7.21 -15.57
CA ALA A 502 -12.99 -6.00 -15.90
C ALA A 502 -13.29 -5.90 -17.40
N HIS A 503 -12.27 -6.11 -18.25
CA HIS A 503 -12.41 -6.08 -19.70
C HIS A 503 -13.40 -7.12 -20.20
N GLU A 504 -13.24 -8.39 -19.81
CA GLU A 504 -14.13 -9.48 -20.19
C GLU A 504 -15.58 -9.21 -19.77
N PHE A 505 -15.79 -8.66 -18.57
CA PHE A 505 -17.10 -8.27 -18.12
C PHE A 505 -17.71 -7.16 -18.96
N LEU A 506 -16.98 -6.07 -19.21
CA LEU A 506 -17.45 -4.94 -20.02
C LEU A 506 -17.79 -5.37 -21.47
N VAL A 507 -17.00 -6.26 -22.05
CA VAL A 507 -17.29 -6.88 -23.35
C VAL A 507 -18.57 -7.73 -23.29
N SER A 508 -18.76 -8.51 -22.22
CA SER A 508 -19.95 -9.37 -22.07
C SER A 508 -21.27 -8.59 -22.03
N ILE A 509 -21.22 -7.32 -21.61
CA ILE A 509 -22.37 -6.41 -21.57
C ILE A 509 -22.36 -5.37 -22.70
N ASN A 510 -21.47 -5.51 -23.70
CA ASN A 510 -21.35 -4.64 -24.87
C ASN A 510 -21.03 -3.17 -24.56
N LEU A 511 -20.32 -2.88 -23.47
CA LEU A 511 -19.83 -1.52 -23.17
C LEU A 511 -18.44 -1.24 -23.77
N VAL A 512 -17.67 -2.31 -23.99
CA VAL A 512 -16.34 -2.29 -24.63
C VAL A 512 -16.33 -3.29 -25.79
N LYS A 513 -15.50 -3.04 -26.80
CA LYS A 513 -15.40 -3.85 -28.03
C LYS A 513 -14.32 -4.91 -28.00
#